data_AF-A0A6V7HQW9-F1
#
_entry.id   AF-A0A6V7HQW9-F1
#
_cell.length_a   1.000
_cell.length_b   1.000
_cell.length_c   1.000
_cell.angle_alpha   90.00
_cell.angle_beta   90.00
_cell.angle_gamma   90.00
#
_symmetry.space_group_name_H-M   'P 1'
#
loop_
_entity.id
_entity.type
_entity.pdbx_description
1 polymer ?
#
loop_
_entity_poly.entity_id
_entity_poly.type
_entity_poly.pdbx_seq_one_letter_code
_entity_poly.pdbx_strand_id
1 'polypeptide(L)' 'FFRHGDRAPDVLGNENFPKDPYVNLSFYPAGPAGLTN' A
#
# COMPACT_ATOMS: atom_id res chain seq x y z
N PHE A 1 -18.85 12.88 -1.64
CA PHE A 1 -17.44 12.53 -1.86
C PHE A 1 -17.26 11.05 -1.56
N PHE A 2 -16.78 10.26 -2.52
CA PHE A 2 -16.51 8.84 -2.32
C PHE A 2 -15.01 8.65 -2.06
N ARG A 3 -14.69 7.81 -1.07
CA ARG A 3 -13.34 7.29 -0.87
C ARG A 3 -13.13 6.14 -1.86
N HIS A 4 -11.88 5.92 -2.26
CA HIS A 4 -11.51 4.69 -2.93
C HIS A 4 -11.72 3.50 -1.97
N GLY A 5 -11.84 2.29 -2.53
CA GLY A 5 -11.82 1.05 -1.75
C GLY A 5 -10.46 0.82 -1.09
N ASP A 6 -10.33 -0.32 -0.42
CA ASP A 6 -9.08 -0.69 0.23
C ASP A 6 -7.97 -0.88 -0.81
N ARG A 7 -6.78 -0.37 -0.48
CA ARG A 7 -5.60 -0.40 -1.34
C ARG A 7 -4.36 -0.74 -0.53
N ALA A 8 -3.34 -1.26 -1.22
CA ALA A 8 -2.01 -1.41 -0.67
C ALA A 8 -1.45 -0.05 -0.19
N PRO A 9 -0.53 -0.03 0.79
CA PRO A 9 0.13 1.19 1.23
C PRO A 9 0.90 1.83 0.06
N ASP A 10 0.94 3.16 0.04
CA ASP A 10 1.78 3.92 -0.87
C ASP A 10 3.18 4.08 -0.28
N VAL A 11 4.16 3.46 -0.93
CA VAL A 11 5.55 3.42 -0.45
C VAL A 11 6.26 4.78 -0.62
N LEU A 12 5.72 5.70 -1.42
CA LEU A 12 6.26 7.04 -1.69
C LEU A 12 5.60 8.15 -0.85
N GLY A 13 4.42 7.89 -0.30
CA GLY A 13 3.48 8.85 0.28
C GLY A 13 3.51 8.97 1.80
N ASN A 14 4.58 8.51 2.45
CA ASN A 14 4.73 8.44 3.91
C ASN A 14 3.81 7.41 4.61
N GLU A 15 3.23 6.47 3.87
CA GLU A 15 2.50 5.32 4.43
C GLU A 15 3.46 4.15 4.77
N ASN A 16 4.77 4.40 4.75
CA ASN A 16 5.83 3.43 5.05
C ASN A 16 6.61 3.88 6.29
N PHE A 17 6.66 3.03 7.31
CA PHE A 17 7.35 3.33 8.57
C PHE A 17 8.66 2.55 8.65
N PRO A 18 9.77 3.14 9.14
CA PRO A 18 11.09 2.50 9.14
C PRO A 18 11.19 1.17 9.91
N LYS A 19 10.22 0.87 10.78
CA LYS A 19 10.14 -0.35 11.58
C LYS A 19 8.99 -1.28 11.17
N ASP A 20 8.33 -1.00 10.06
CA ASP A 20 7.25 -1.86 9.60
C ASP A 20 7.84 -3.22 9.16
N PRO A 21 7.41 -4.36 9.75
CA PRO A 21 7.90 -5.67 9.34
C PRO A 21 7.54 -6.03 7.89
N TYR A 22 6.61 -5.29 7.28
CA TYR A 22 6.06 -5.52 5.95
C TYR A 22 6.64 -4.59 4.88
N VAL A 23 7.67 -3.78 5.18
CA VAL A 23 8.33 -2.90 4.19
C VAL A 23 8.91 -3.63 2.97
N ASN A 24 9.22 -4.93 3.12
CA ASN A 24 9.83 -5.75 2.07
C ASN A 24 8.83 -6.69 1.38
N LEU A 25 7.53 -6.62 1.71
CA LEU A 25 6.52 -7.43 1.05
C LEU A 25 6.32 -6.96 -0.39
N SER A 26 6.24 -7.91 -1.32
CA SER A 26 5.87 -7.63 -2.70
C SER A 26 4.35 -7.52 -2.79
N PHE A 27 3.84 -6.33 -3.13
CA PHE A 27 2.40 -6.06 -3.29
C PHE A 27 1.84 -6.55 -4.64
N TYR A 28 2.33 -7.67 -5.17
CA TYR A 28 1.91 -8.18 -6.48
C TYR A 28 0.51 -8.82 -6.44
N PRO A 29 -0.35 -8.67 -7.48
CA PRO A 29 -0.14 -7.95 -8.74
C PRO A 29 -0.50 -6.46 -8.71
N ALA A 30 -1.22 -5.98 -7.68
CA ALA A 30 -1.79 -4.64 -7.66
C ALA A 30 -0.75 -3.51 -7.52
N GLY A 31 0.41 -3.82 -6.93
CA GLY A 31 1.48 -2.87 -6.62
C GLY A 31 1.18 -1.96 -5.43
N PRO A 32 2.14 -1.10 -5.05
CA PRO A 32 1.91 -0.01 -4.10
C PRO A 32 0.68 0.82 -4.49
N ALA A 33 -0.11 1.26 -3.51
CA ALA A 33 -1.35 2.00 -3.71
C ALA A 33 -2.42 1.33 -4.61
N GLY A 34 -2.22 0.07 -5.02
CA GLY A 34 -3.17 -0.67 -5.85
C GLY A 34 -4.40 -1.13 -5.06
N LEU A 35 -5.59 -1.03 -5.66
CA LEU A 35 -6.85 -1.52 -5.08
C LEU A 35 -6.83 -3.05 -4.92
N THR A 36 -7.27 -3.52 -3.77
CA THR A 36 -7.39 -4.96 -3.46
C THR A 36 -8.82 -5.44 -3.64
N ASN A 37 -9.01 -6.72 -4.01
CA ASN A 37 -10.31 -7.38 -4.18
C ASN A 37 -10.77 -8.04 -2.88
#